data_AF-A0AAW1SXQ9-F1
#
_entry.id   AF-A0AAW1SXQ9-F1
#
_cell.length_a   1.000
_cell.length_b   1.000
_cell.length_c   1.000
_cell.angle_alpha   90.00
_cell.angle_beta   90.00
_cell.angle_gamma   90.00
#
_symmetry.space_group_name_H-M   'P 1'
#
loop_
_entity.id
_entity.type
_entity.pdbx_description
1 polymer ?
#
loop_
_entity_poly.entity_id
_entity_poly.type
_entity_poly.pdbx_seq_one_letter_code
_entity_poly.pdbx_strand_id
1 'polypeptide(L)'
;MLVLQLPTLIGTAPGCRNRGQYLKSPTSHRCLHSATRAHARPDLEVAKQLAARRAEHSKLQAPLFLDPFADSLAGDVAAVQSQLPWDIISTRFVDDKLSEGIDIVNMDIKEDYRQVVLLGCGMDTRPYRLMWPEGTVLYELAPAEVHAAAARALRAASAQVQRGCLHVRVPADVQAGDALGEALGRAGFNGSRLSIWGIQGLAEMQLPAERLRPLFAEIADNAAFGSIVLGELPGLPKQMAEDLLAEAGMLGRVLAFGQEESSFGLWPEQPLAISNDVSGEGQQQHRLLFTAQHQRLSLQQMGMYSDHVQAAEETDEDFFGNFS
;
A
#
# COMPACT_ATOMS: atom_id res chain seq x y z
N MET A 1 48.78 -18.64 11.08
CA MET A 1 49.73 -17.61 11.55
C MET A 1 50.17 -16.81 10.33
N LEU A 2 49.53 -15.67 10.05
CA LEU A 2 49.90 -14.80 8.94
C LEU A 2 50.34 -13.45 9.52
N VAL A 3 51.50 -12.99 9.03
CA VAL A 3 52.32 -11.90 9.54
C VAL A 3 51.87 -10.55 8.96
N LEU A 4 51.76 -9.54 9.81
CA LEU A 4 51.59 -8.12 9.48
C LEU A 4 52.91 -7.50 9.02
N GLN A 5 52.89 -6.65 7.98
CA GLN A 5 53.89 -5.61 7.78
C GLN A 5 53.37 -4.44 6.91
N LEU A 6 53.38 -3.26 7.51
CA LEU A 6 53.27 -1.93 6.88
C LEU A 6 54.66 -1.44 6.45
N PRO A 7 54.75 -0.49 5.51
CA PRO A 7 55.87 0.43 5.49
C PRO A 7 55.44 1.92 5.55
N THR A 8 56.11 2.64 6.43
CA THR A 8 56.32 4.10 6.45
C THR A 8 57.40 4.47 5.45
N LEU A 9 57.24 5.57 4.69
CA LEU A 9 58.39 6.33 4.19
C LEU A 9 58.10 7.84 4.17
N ILE A 10 59.07 8.56 4.73
CA ILE A 10 59.21 10.00 4.94
C ILE A 10 59.90 10.61 3.70
N GLY A 11 59.60 11.87 3.36
CA GLY A 11 60.34 12.60 2.31
C GLY A 11 60.00 14.08 2.18
N THR A 12 60.52 14.89 3.12
CA THR A 12 61.04 16.28 2.99
C THR A 12 60.57 17.23 1.88
N ALA A 13 60.10 18.42 2.29
CA ALA A 13 59.98 19.63 1.48
C ALA A 13 61.32 20.39 1.34
N PRO A 14 61.42 21.31 0.37
CA PRO A 14 61.79 22.69 0.73
C PRO A 14 60.93 23.75 0.05
N GLY A 15 60.78 24.89 0.72
CA GLY A 15 59.90 25.99 0.32
C GLY A 15 60.50 27.00 -0.66
N CYS A 16 59.62 27.89 -1.14
CA CYS A 16 59.99 29.19 -1.69
C CYS A 16 58.86 30.20 -1.45
N ARG A 17 59.21 31.36 -0.89
CA ARG A 17 58.36 32.55 -0.69
C ARG A 17 58.24 33.33 -2.00
N ASN A 18 57.05 33.88 -2.32
CA ASN A 18 56.79 35.34 -2.35
C ASN A 18 55.53 35.76 -3.14
N ARG A 19 54.84 36.74 -2.53
CA ARG A 19 54.14 37.91 -3.09
C ARG A 19 52.89 37.71 -3.96
N GLY A 20 51.83 38.40 -3.52
CA GLY A 20 50.49 38.34 -4.06
C GLY A 20 50.28 39.03 -5.41
N GLN A 21 49.09 38.82 -5.96
CA GLN A 21 48.30 39.83 -6.66
C GLN A 21 46.87 39.30 -6.84
N TYR A 22 45.92 40.23 -6.68
CA TYR A 22 44.50 40.09 -6.97
C TYR A 22 44.26 39.65 -8.42
N LEU A 23 43.28 38.76 -8.66
CA LEU A 23 42.36 38.84 -9.79
C LEU A 23 41.19 37.83 -9.62
N LYS A 24 39.97 38.35 -9.73
CA LYS A 24 38.70 37.61 -9.74
C LYS A 24 38.49 36.98 -11.12
N SER A 25 38.00 35.74 -11.17
CA SER A 25 37.11 35.27 -12.24
C SER A 25 36.29 34.05 -11.78
N PRO A 26 34.99 33.96 -12.13
CA PRO A 26 34.11 32.90 -11.68
C PRO A 26 34.17 31.70 -12.62
N THR A 27 34.45 30.51 -12.10
CA THR A 27 34.25 29.27 -12.83
C THR A 27 33.07 28.54 -12.25
N SER A 28 32.00 28.48 -13.04
CA SER A 28 30.84 27.63 -12.83
C SER A 28 31.29 26.18 -12.64
N HIS A 29 31.08 25.63 -11.44
CA HIS A 29 31.15 24.19 -11.25
C HIS A 29 29.94 23.56 -11.93
N ARG A 30 30.15 23.13 -13.18
CA ARG A 30 29.26 22.23 -13.89
C ARG A 30 29.35 20.89 -13.17
N CYS A 31 28.40 20.64 -12.26
CA CYS A 31 28.28 19.35 -11.60
C CYS A 31 27.82 18.34 -12.65
N LEU A 32 28.78 17.59 -13.19
CA LEU A 32 28.53 16.42 -14.02
C LEU A 32 27.89 15.37 -13.11
N HIS A 33 26.55 15.34 -13.07
CA HIS A 33 25.84 14.16 -12.61
C HIS A 33 26.16 13.04 -13.59
N SER A 34 27.05 12.14 -13.17
CA SER A 34 27.19 10.84 -13.79
C SER A 34 25.82 10.16 -13.70
N ALA A 35 25.16 10.01 -14.84
CA ALA A 35 23.95 9.21 -14.97
C ALA A 35 24.32 7.75 -14.71
N THR A 36 24.32 7.34 -13.44
CA THR A 36 24.14 5.94 -13.07
C THR A 36 22.81 5.52 -13.69
N ARG A 37 22.84 4.50 -14.57
CA ARG A 37 21.61 3.83 -15.01
C ARG A 37 20.84 3.44 -13.75
N ALA A 38 19.75 4.15 -13.47
CA ALA A 38 18.80 3.78 -12.44
C ALA A 38 18.32 2.37 -12.78
N HIS A 39 18.78 1.36 -12.04
CA HIS A 39 18.07 0.10 -12.02
C HIS A 39 16.67 0.43 -11.51
N ALA A 40 15.64 0.18 -12.33
CA ALA A 40 14.27 0.32 -11.90
C ALA A 40 14.11 -0.49 -10.61
N ARG A 41 13.55 0.10 -9.55
CA ARG A 41 13.23 -0.66 -8.35
C ARG A 41 12.29 -1.82 -8.73
N PRO A 42 12.43 -2.99 -8.08
CA PRO A 42 11.61 -4.16 -8.37
C PRO A 42 10.11 -3.84 -8.39
N ASP A 43 9.67 -2.88 -7.56
CA ASP A 43 8.28 -2.46 -7.40
C ASP A 43 7.64 -1.95 -8.69
N LEU A 44 8.35 -1.16 -9.50
CA LEU A 44 7.79 -0.62 -10.73
C LEU A 44 7.57 -1.71 -11.78
N GLU A 45 8.51 -2.64 -11.92
CA GLU A 45 8.38 -3.74 -12.87
C GLU A 45 7.32 -4.74 -12.43
N VAL A 46 7.22 -5.02 -11.12
CA VAL A 46 6.12 -5.81 -10.54
C VAL A 46 4.77 -5.15 -10.82
N ALA A 47 4.64 -3.84 -10.61
CA ALA A 47 3.40 -3.11 -10.85
C ALA A 47 2.97 -3.17 -12.33
N LYS A 48 3.91 -3.00 -13.26
CA LYS A 48 3.64 -3.15 -14.70
C LYS A 48 3.27 -4.58 -15.08
N GLN A 49 3.92 -5.59 -14.49
CA GLN A 49 3.57 -7.00 -14.72
C GLN A 49 2.15 -7.33 -14.26
N LEU A 50 1.74 -6.82 -13.09
CA LEU A 50 0.36 -6.92 -12.62
C LEU A 50 -0.62 -6.21 -13.56
N ALA A 51 -0.28 -5.00 -14.02
CA ALA A 51 -1.08 -4.30 -15.01
C ALA A 51 -1.19 -5.10 -16.33
N ALA A 52 -0.08 -5.68 -16.82
CA ALA A 52 -0.07 -6.49 -18.04
C ALA A 52 -0.99 -7.71 -17.94
N ARG A 53 -0.98 -8.42 -16.80
CA ARG A 53 -1.90 -9.55 -16.58
C ARG A 53 -3.36 -9.11 -16.55
N ARG A 54 -3.69 -7.98 -15.91
CA ARG A 54 -5.05 -7.41 -15.98
C ARG A 54 -5.45 -7.01 -17.39
N ALA A 55 -4.52 -6.50 -18.20
CA ALA A 55 -4.76 -6.13 -19.59
C ALA A 55 -5.09 -7.36 -20.44
N GLU A 56 -4.30 -8.44 -20.31
CA GLU A 56 -4.56 -9.70 -21.01
C GLU A 56 -5.87 -10.35 -20.56
N HIS A 57 -6.17 -10.33 -19.25
CA HIS A 57 -7.43 -10.87 -18.74
C HIS A 57 -8.64 -10.10 -19.30
N SER A 58 -8.53 -8.77 -19.43
CA SER A 58 -9.61 -7.93 -20.00
C SER A 58 -9.89 -8.21 -21.49
N LYS A 59 -8.99 -8.91 -22.20
CA LYS A 59 -9.17 -9.29 -23.61
C LYS A 59 -9.92 -10.62 -23.80
N LEU A 60 -10.20 -11.35 -22.71
CA LEU A 60 -10.95 -12.61 -22.77
C LEU A 60 -12.40 -12.39 -23.22
N GLN A 61 -13.05 -13.44 -23.72
CA GLN A 61 -14.46 -13.39 -24.14
C GLN A 61 -15.42 -13.15 -22.95
N ALA A 62 -15.08 -13.70 -21.78
CA ALA A 62 -15.85 -13.57 -20.55
C ALA A 62 -14.89 -13.25 -19.38
N PRO A 63 -14.37 -12.02 -19.30
CA PRO A 63 -13.42 -11.65 -18.27
C PRO A 63 -14.14 -11.42 -16.93
N LEU A 64 -13.51 -11.80 -15.81
CA LEU A 64 -14.05 -11.55 -14.47
C LEU A 64 -14.24 -10.05 -14.16
N PHE A 65 -13.40 -9.21 -14.73
CA PHE A 65 -13.46 -7.75 -14.61
C PHE A 65 -12.87 -7.11 -15.87
N LEU A 66 -13.18 -5.83 -16.08
CA LEU A 66 -12.60 -5.04 -17.15
C LEU A 66 -11.70 -3.96 -16.54
N ASP A 67 -10.47 -3.89 -17.00
CA ASP A 67 -9.53 -2.80 -16.70
C ASP A 67 -9.11 -2.11 -18.00
N PRO A 68 -9.78 -1.01 -18.41
CA PRO A 68 -9.51 -0.34 -19.67
C PRO A 68 -8.16 0.42 -19.68
N PHE A 69 -7.52 0.60 -18.51
CA PHE A 69 -6.28 1.36 -18.38
C PHE A 69 -5.05 0.48 -18.14
N ALA A 70 -5.26 -0.81 -17.86
CA ALA A 70 -4.20 -1.77 -17.59
C ALA A 70 -3.15 -1.85 -18.70
N ASP A 71 -3.56 -1.87 -19.97
CA ASP A 71 -2.66 -1.98 -21.11
C ASP A 71 -1.73 -0.76 -21.22
N SER A 72 -2.27 0.45 -20.98
CA SER A 72 -1.48 1.68 -20.94
C SER A 72 -0.50 1.73 -19.77
N LEU A 73 -0.88 1.16 -18.61
CA LEU A 73 -0.01 1.07 -17.43
C LEU A 73 1.11 0.05 -17.60
N ALA A 74 0.83 -1.08 -18.25
CA ALA A 74 1.82 -2.10 -18.58
C ALA A 74 2.92 -1.54 -19.51
N GLY A 75 2.53 -0.70 -20.48
CA GLY A 75 3.45 -0.20 -21.50
C GLY A 75 4.00 -1.34 -22.34
N ASP A 76 5.33 -1.40 -22.49
CA ASP A 76 5.99 -2.44 -23.30
C ASP A 76 6.16 -3.78 -22.55
N VAL A 77 5.69 -3.86 -21.30
CA VAL A 77 5.84 -5.07 -20.48
C VAL A 77 4.82 -6.12 -20.91
N ALA A 78 5.32 -7.21 -21.50
CA ALA A 78 4.49 -8.37 -21.81
C ALA A 78 4.07 -9.10 -20.53
N ALA A 79 2.81 -9.52 -20.49
CA ALA A 79 2.27 -10.28 -19.38
C ALA A 79 2.96 -11.64 -19.28
N VAL A 80 3.66 -11.89 -18.18
CA VAL A 80 4.09 -13.24 -17.84
C VAL A 80 2.89 -13.96 -17.22
N GLN A 81 2.32 -14.93 -17.95
CA GLN A 81 1.21 -15.73 -17.45
C GLN A 81 1.63 -16.50 -16.21
N SER A 82 0.90 -16.28 -15.11
CA SER A 82 1.01 -17.11 -13.92
C SER A 82 0.28 -18.42 -14.14
N GLN A 83 0.81 -19.53 -13.62
CA GLN A 83 0.11 -20.82 -13.62
C GLN A 83 -1.20 -20.76 -12.83
N LEU A 84 -1.29 -19.85 -11.85
CA LEU A 84 -2.49 -19.58 -11.06
C LEU A 84 -2.87 -18.10 -11.22
N PRO A 85 -4.09 -17.76 -11.68
CA PRO A 85 -4.53 -16.38 -11.86
C PRO A 85 -4.94 -15.73 -10.52
N TRP A 86 -4.06 -15.80 -9.52
CA TRP A 86 -4.29 -15.28 -8.17
C TRP A 86 -4.64 -13.79 -8.20
N ASP A 87 -3.82 -13.00 -8.87
CA ASP A 87 -3.97 -11.55 -8.97
C ASP A 87 -5.25 -11.16 -9.70
N ILE A 88 -5.72 -12.00 -10.63
CA ILE A 88 -7.00 -11.80 -11.33
C ILE A 88 -8.17 -12.03 -10.38
N ILE A 89 -8.16 -13.14 -9.65
CA ILE A 89 -9.20 -13.44 -8.66
C ILE A 89 -9.21 -12.40 -7.55
N SER A 90 -8.04 -12.02 -7.03
CA SER A 90 -7.94 -11.01 -5.97
C SER A 90 -8.36 -9.63 -6.50
N THR A 91 -8.10 -9.31 -7.77
CA THR A 91 -8.64 -8.10 -8.40
C THR A 91 -10.16 -8.09 -8.35
N ARG A 92 -10.79 -9.18 -8.81
CA ARG A 92 -12.26 -9.31 -8.79
C ARG A 92 -12.82 -9.23 -7.37
N PHE A 93 -12.23 -9.97 -6.44
CA PHE A 93 -12.65 -9.98 -5.05
C PHE A 93 -12.60 -8.59 -4.41
N VAL A 94 -11.48 -7.88 -4.58
CA VAL A 94 -11.31 -6.53 -4.02
C VAL A 94 -12.28 -5.54 -4.67
N ASP A 95 -12.53 -5.64 -5.98
CA ASP A 95 -13.51 -4.80 -6.67
C ASP A 95 -14.93 -4.98 -6.10
N ASP A 96 -15.35 -6.25 -5.95
CA ASP A 96 -16.67 -6.59 -5.42
C ASP A 96 -16.81 -6.09 -3.99
N LYS A 97 -15.81 -6.33 -3.13
CA LYS A 97 -15.88 -5.96 -1.71
C LYS A 97 -15.72 -4.46 -1.46
N LEU A 98 -14.99 -3.73 -2.29
CA LEU A 98 -14.98 -2.27 -2.24
C LEU A 98 -16.36 -1.70 -2.62
N SER A 99 -16.98 -2.23 -3.67
CA SER A 99 -18.30 -1.78 -4.13
C SER A 99 -19.38 -2.12 -3.10
N GLU A 100 -19.43 -3.37 -2.63
CA GLU A 100 -20.35 -3.83 -1.58
C GLU A 100 -20.18 -3.02 -0.28
N GLY A 101 -18.93 -2.81 0.17
CA GLY A 101 -18.66 -2.09 1.42
C GLY A 101 -19.09 -0.64 1.38
N ILE A 102 -19.01 -0.01 0.22
CA ILE A 102 -19.53 1.35 0.02
C ILE A 102 -21.05 1.37 -0.07
N ASP A 103 -21.66 0.45 -0.82
CA ASP A 103 -23.10 0.44 -1.02
C ASP A 103 -23.84 0.10 0.29
N ILE A 104 -23.46 -0.99 0.96
CA ILE A 104 -24.15 -1.47 2.17
C ILE A 104 -24.12 -0.42 3.27
N VAL A 105 -22.98 0.23 3.49
CA VAL A 105 -22.85 1.13 4.63
C VAL A 105 -23.50 2.49 4.39
N ASN A 106 -23.55 2.94 3.13
CA ASN A 106 -24.21 4.20 2.77
C ASN A 106 -25.72 4.04 2.54
N MET A 107 -26.27 2.82 2.50
CA MET A 107 -27.71 2.58 2.32
C MET A 107 -28.52 2.74 3.62
N ASP A 108 -27.93 2.47 4.79
CA ASP A 108 -28.68 2.35 6.07
C ASP A 108 -28.22 3.33 7.17
N ILE A 109 -27.10 4.04 6.99
CA ILE A 109 -26.50 4.86 8.06
C ILE A 109 -26.20 6.29 7.58
N LYS A 110 -26.34 7.26 8.48
CA LYS A 110 -25.76 8.63 8.36
C LYS A 110 -24.22 8.64 8.33
N GLU A 111 -23.59 7.49 8.20
CA GLU A 111 -22.15 7.30 8.28
C GLU A 111 -21.58 7.06 6.88
N ASP A 112 -21.03 8.13 6.33
CA ASP A 112 -20.59 8.18 4.95
C ASP A 112 -19.12 7.72 4.83
N TYR A 113 -18.92 6.50 4.33
CA TYR A 113 -17.59 6.04 3.91
C TYR A 113 -17.21 6.84 2.67
N ARG A 114 -16.32 7.82 2.86
CA ARG A 114 -15.81 8.71 1.80
C ARG A 114 -14.30 8.72 1.72
N GLN A 115 -13.64 7.84 2.47
CA GLN A 115 -12.19 7.64 2.41
C GLN A 115 -11.92 6.20 2.00
N VAL A 116 -11.28 6.03 0.85
CA VAL A 116 -10.84 4.73 0.35
C VAL A 116 -9.32 4.73 0.36
N VAL A 117 -8.71 3.72 0.95
CA VAL A 117 -7.26 3.55 0.94
C VAL A 117 -6.91 2.33 0.11
N LEU A 118 -6.11 2.52 -0.94
CA LEU A 118 -5.64 1.46 -1.82
C LEU A 118 -4.17 1.23 -1.53
N LEU A 119 -3.87 0.05 -0.97
CA LEU A 119 -2.52 -0.35 -0.61
C LEU A 119 -2.09 -1.51 -1.51
N GLY A 120 -1.03 -1.30 -2.27
CA GLY A 120 -0.52 -2.31 -3.19
C GLY A 120 0.64 -1.84 -4.05
N CYS A 121 0.71 -2.34 -5.27
CA CYS A 121 1.83 -2.09 -6.18
C CYS A 121 1.84 -0.69 -6.84
N GLY A 122 0.83 0.16 -6.65
CA GLY A 122 0.83 1.56 -7.13
C GLY A 122 0.44 1.81 -8.58
N MET A 123 -0.09 0.80 -9.26
CA MET A 123 -0.73 0.92 -10.58
C MET A 123 -2.20 0.51 -10.50
N ASP A 124 -2.92 1.00 -9.49
CA ASP A 124 -4.34 0.72 -9.32
C ASP A 124 -5.20 1.63 -10.21
N THR A 125 -6.16 1.01 -10.91
CA THR A 125 -7.06 1.68 -11.87
C THR A 125 -8.48 1.84 -11.33
N ARG A 126 -8.77 1.30 -10.14
CA ARG A 126 -10.08 1.41 -9.48
C ARG A 126 -10.59 2.84 -9.33
N PRO A 127 -9.76 3.87 -9.06
CA PRO A 127 -10.23 5.26 -9.05
C PRO A 127 -10.84 5.75 -10.37
N TYR A 128 -10.57 5.06 -11.48
CA TYR A 128 -11.00 5.44 -12.83
C TYR A 128 -12.06 4.50 -13.43
N ARG A 129 -12.18 3.26 -12.92
CA ARG A 129 -13.06 2.23 -13.52
C ARG A 129 -14.18 1.73 -12.61
N LEU A 130 -14.08 1.93 -11.29
CA LEU A 130 -15.17 1.62 -10.37
C LEU A 130 -16.03 2.87 -10.14
N MET A 131 -17.29 2.65 -9.78
CA MET A 131 -18.22 3.72 -9.45
C MET A 131 -18.07 4.10 -7.98
N TRP A 132 -17.88 5.38 -7.70
CA TRP A 132 -17.68 5.91 -6.35
C TRP A 132 -18.76 6.96 -6.03
N PRO A 133 -19.31 6.99 -4.82
CA PRO A 133 -20.20 8.07 -4.39
C PRO A 133 -19.50 9.43 -4.43
N GLU A 134 -20.24 10.49 -4.73
CA GLU A 134 -19.71 11.85 -4.69
C GLU A 134 -19.15 12.21 -3.30
N GLY A 135 -18.04 12.94 -3.28
CA GLY A 135 -17.27 13.26 -2.08
C GLY A 135 -16.26 12.19 -1.68
N THR A 136 -16.14 11.08 -2.42
CA THR A 136 -15.15 10.03 -2.11
C THR A 136 -13.74 10.49 -2.47
N VAL A 137 -12.81 10.32 -1.53
CA VAL A 137 -11.38 10.52 -1.71
C VAL A 137 -10.68 9.17 -1.65
N LEU A 138 -9.98 8.82 -2.73
CA LEU A 138 -9.18 7.61 -2.87
C LEU A 138 -7.72 7.95 -2.65
N TYR A 139 -7.10 7.34 -1.64
CA TYR A 139 -5.69 7.45 -1.30
C TYR A 139 -4.96 6.21 -1.80
N GLU A 140 -4.13 6.34 -2.83
CA GLU A 140 -3.28 5.25 -3.33
C GLU A 140 -1.88 5.39 -2.71
N LEU A 141 -1.42 4.39 -1.97
CA LEU A 141 -0.07 4.37 -1.41
C LEU A 141 0.88 3.62 -2.34
N ALA A 142 1.95 4.28 -2.77
CA ALA A 142 3.04 3.66 -3.51
C ALA A 142 4.31 4.52 -3.48
N PRO A 143 5.46 3.96 -3.87
CA PRO A 143 6.67 4.76 -4.09
C PRO A 143 6.44 5.86 -5.14
N ALA A 144 7.04 7.04 -4.91
CA ALA A 144 6.85 8.22 -5.76
C ALA A 144 7.14 7.98 -7.25
N GLU A 145 8.11 7.13 -7.57
CA GLU A 145 8.47 6.79 -8.95
C GLU A 145 7.39 5.96 -9.67
N VAL A 146 6.71 5.07 -8.93
CA VAL A 146 5.60 4.26 -9.45
C VAL A 146 4.43 5.18 -9.74
N HIS A 147 4.09 6.06 -8.80
CA HIS A 147 3.09 7.11 -9.00
C HIS A 147 3.40 7.99 -10.22
N ALA A 148 4.68 8.39 -10.41
CA ALA A 148 5.07 9.20 -11.56
C ALA A 148 4.90 8.44 -12.88
N ALA A 149 5.23 7.14 -12.92
CA ALA A 149 5.01 6.29 -14.09
C ALA A 149 3.52 6.11 -14.39
N ALA A 150 2.73 5.70 -13.39
CA ALA A 150 1.30 5.49 -13.50
C ALA A 150 0.58 6.78 -13.96
N ALA A 151 0.93 7.92 -13.38
CA ALA A 151 0.32 9.20 -13.74
C ALA A 151 0.64 9.62 -15.19
N ARG A 152 1.82 9.30 -15.72
CA ARG A 152 2.14 9.55 -17.14
C ARG A 152 1.29 8.67 -18.06
N ALA A 153 1.22 7.37 -17.78
CA ALA A 153 0.46 6.41 -18.56
C ALA A 153 -1.05 6.72 -18.55
N LEU A 154 -1.62 6.96 -17.37
CA LEU A 154 -3.05 7.27 -17.21
C LEU A 154 -3.44 8.60 -17.89
N ARG A 155 -2.56 9.60 -17.89
CA ARG A 155 -2.78 10.84 -18.67
C ARG A 155 -2.78 10.57 -20.17
N ALA A 156 -1.87 9.74 -20.67
CA ALA A 156 -1.85 9.38 -22.09
C ALA A 156 -3.11 8.62 -22.51
N ALA A 157 -3.66 7.79 -21.61
CA ALA A 157 -4.93 7.08 -21.79
C ALA A 157 -6.18 7.95 -21.56
N SER A 158 -6.03 9.26 -21.28
CA SER A 158 -7.13 10.17 -20.93
C SER A 158 -8.01 9.66 -19.78
N ALA A 159 -7.43 8.92 -18.82
CA ALA A 159 -8.14 8.40 -17.67
C ALA A 159 -8.63 9.54 -16.78
N GLN A 160 -9.91 9.52 -16.42
CA GLN A 160 -10.53 10.51 -15.56
C GLN A 160 -11.17 9.82 -14.36
N VAL A 161 -10.93 10.39 -13.18
CA VAL A 161 -11.64 10.00 -11.97
C VAL A 161 -13.08 10.49 -12.08
N GLN A 162 -14.03 9.75 -11.52
CA GLN A 162 -15.43 10.14 -11.51
C GLN A 162 -15.61 11.56 -10.96
N ARG A 163 -16.52 12.32 -11.57
CA ARG A 163 -16.83 13.68 -11.12
C ARG A 163 -17.27 13.67 -9.65
N GLY A 164 -16.74 14.61 -8.88
CA GLY A 164 -17.03 14.72 -7.45
C GLY A 164 -16.20 13.79 -6.56
N CYS A 165 -15.32 12.97 -7.14
CA CYS A 165 -14.35 12.16 -6.41
C CYS A 165 -12.93 12.70 -6.60
N LEU A 166 -12.02 12.36 -5.70
CA LEU A 166 -10.61 12.73 -5.75
C LEU A 166 -9.73 11.49 -5.69
N HIS A 167 -8.68 11.45 -6.51
CA HIS A 167 -7.63 10.45 -6.42
C HIS A 167 -6.33 11.11 -5.96
N VAL A 168 -5.92 10.79 -4.75
CA VAL A 168 -4.74 11.32 -4.06
C VAL A 168 -3.66 10.25 -4.03
N ARG A 169 -2.51 10.56 -4.64
CA ARG A 169 -1.33 9.68 -4.60
C ARG A 169 -0.51 10.02 -3.38
N VAL A 170 -0.25 9.03 -2.53
CA VAL A 170 0.43 9.19 -1.25
C VAL A 170 1.79 8.49 -1.34
N PRO A 171 2.89 9.24 -1.53
CA PRO A 171 4.22 8.65 -1.62
C PRO A 171 4.60 7.96 -0.31
N ALA A 172 4.61 6.63 -0.33
CA ALA A 172 4.99 5.79 0.81
C ALA A 172 5.43 4.41 0.31
N ASP A 173 6.50 3.88 0.89
CA ASP A 173 7.04 2.57 0.58
C ASP A 173 6.73 1.59 1.71
N VAL A 174 5.73 0.73 1.46
CA VAL A 174 5.27 -0.28 2.41
C VAL A 174 6.36 -1.32 2.70
N GLN A 175 7.22 -1.64 1.73
CA GLN A 175 8.31 -2.59 1.91
C GLN A 175 9.44 -2.00 2.76
N ALA A 176 9.77 -0.72 2.52
CA ALA A 176 10.74 0.00 3.34
C ALA A 176 10.20 0.29 4.75
N GLY A 177 8.88 0.21 4.94
CA GLY A 177 8.22 0.43 6.21
C GLY A 177 8.08 1.89 6.58
N ASP A 178 7.84 2.74 5.58
CA ASP A 178 7.50 4.14 5.79
C ASP A 178 6.26 4.30 6.67
N ALA A 179 6.21 5.38 7.45
CA ALA A 179 5.06 5.71 8.30
C ALA A 179 3.84 6.13 7.44
N LEU A 180 2.99 5.15 7.13
CA LEU A 180 1.76 5.29 6.33
C LEU A 180 0.81 6.30 6.96
N GLY A 181 0.63 6.26 8.29
CA GLY A 181 -0.28 7.16 9.00
C GLY A 181 0.08 8.63 8.81
N GLU A 182 1.37 8.97 8.95
CA GLU A 182 1.84 10.33 8.72
C GLU A 182 1.70 10.74 7.25
N ALA A 183 2.04 9.85 6.31
CA ALA A 183 1.93 10.12 4.88
C ALA A 183 0.47 10.38 4.47
N LEU A 184 -0.46 9.57 4.98
CA LEU A 184 -1.90 9.72 4.79
C LEU A 184 -2.41 11.01 5.42
N GLY A 185 -2.02 11.31 6.67
CA GLY A 185 -2.41 12.55 7.36
C GLY A 185 -1.95 13.80 6.60
N ARG A 186 -0.71 13.82 6.09
CA ARG A 186 -0.21 14.90 5.22
C ARG A 186 -1.00 15.04 3.91
N ALA A 187 -1.59 13.95 3.42
CA ALA A 187 -2.43 13.93 2.24
C ALA A 187 -3.90 14.32 2.51
N GLY A 188 -4.27 14.56 3.77
CA GLY A 188 -5.62 14.97 4.18
C GLY A 188 -6.52 13.81 4.64
N PHE A 189 -5.98 12.60 4.77
CA PHE A 189 -6.70 11.49 5.40
C PHE A 189 -6.98 11.81 6.87
N ASN A 190 -8.19 11.48 7.33
CA ASN A 190 -8.62 11.67 8.69
C ASN A 190 -8.96 10.32 9.33
N GLY A 191 -8.12 9.86 10.26
CA GLY A 191 -8.29 8.61 10.98
C GLY A 191 -9.43 8.63 12.00
N SER A 192 -10.06 9.78 12.25
CA SER A 192 -11.30 9.87 13.04
C SER A 192 -12.57 9.62 12.23
N ARG A 193 -12.46 9.43 10.91
CA ARG A 193 -13.58 9.18 10.00
C ARG A 193 -13.50 7.77 9.43
N LEU A 194 -14.66 7.22 9.11
CA LEU A 194 -14.76 5.88 8.50
C LEU A 194 -14.01 5.81 7.18
N SER A 195 -13.38 4.66 6.98
CA SER A 195 -12.56 4.37 5.81
C SER A 195 -12.75 2.93 5.36
N ILE A 196 -12.50 2.68 4.08
CA ILE A 196 -12.40 1.34 3.52
C ILE A 196 -11.01 1.14 2.92
N TRP A 197 -10.34 0.07 3.34
CA TRP A 197 -8.96 -0.24 2.95
C TRP A 197 -8.95 -1.48 2.06
N GLY A 198 -8.50 -1.32 0.81
CA GLY A 198 -8.27 -2.40 -0.14
C GLY A 198 -6.79 -2.74 -0.23
N ILE A 199 -6.43 -3.97 0.12
CA ILE A 199 -5.05 -4.46 0.12
C ILE A 199 -4.85 -5.48 -1.00
N GLN A 200 -3.92 -5.21 -1.92
CA GLN A 200 -3.64 -6.13 -3.04
C GLN A 200 -2.20 -6.05 -3.52
N GLY A 201 -1.61 -7.20 -3.87
CA GLY A 201 -0.27 -7.29 -4.46
C GLY A 201 0.84 -7.49 -3.45
N LEU A 202 0.53 -7.78 -2.17
CA LEU A 202 1.55 -7.92 -1.12
C LEU A 202 2.54 -9.06 -1.42
N ALA A 203 2.04 -10.16 -1.98
CA ALA A 203 2.86 -11.31 -2.33
C ALA A 203 3.80 -11.00 -3.52
N GLU A 204 3.29 -10.29 -4.53
CA GLU A 204 4.05 -9.91 -5.72
C GLU A 204 5.09 -8.82 -5.41
N MET A 205 4.78 -7.94 -4.46
CA MET A 205 5.74 -6.99 -3.86
C MET A 205 6.76 -7.68 -2.95
N GLN A 206 6.69 -9.00 -2.77
CA GLN A 206 7.61 -9.76 -1.91
C GLN A 206 7.70 -9.19 -0.49
N LEU A 207 6.57 -8.70 0.05
CA LEU A 207 6.54 -8.15 1.40
C LEU A 207 6.93 -9.26 2.41
N PRO A 208 7.97 -9.07 3.23
CA PRO A 208 8.39 -10.06 4.20
C PRO A 208 7.29 -10.36 5.23
N ALA A 209 7.16 -11.61 5.68
CA ALA A 209 6.10 -12.02 6.59
C ALA A 209 6.12 -11.24 7.93
N GLU A 210 7.31 -10.88 8.41
CA GLU A 210 7.53 -10.07 9.60
C GLU A 210 7.00 -8.63 9.47
N ARG A 211 6.75 -8.14 8.24
CA ARG A 211 6.17 -6.82 7.99
C ARG A 211 4.65 -6.82 8.03
N LEU A 212 3.99 -7.98 7.96
CA LEU A 212 2.52 -8.08 8.00
C LEU A 212 1.96 -7.58 9.33
N ARG A 213 2.49 -8.06 10.47
CA ARG A 213 2.01 -7.64 11.80
C ARG A 213 2.13 -6.13 12.01
N PRO A 214 3.32 -5.50 11.80
CA PRO A 214 3.45 -4.04 11.87
C PRO A 214 2.53 -3.29 10.91
N LEU A 215 2.37 -3.78 9.67
CA LEU A 215 1.50 -3.16 8.68
C LEU A 215 0.04 -3.13 9.14
N PHE A 216 -0.48 -4.27 9.62
CA PHE A 216 -1.87 -4.35 10.09
C PHE A 216 -2.10 -3.57 11.38
N ALA A 217 -1.11 -3.50 12.27
CA ALA A 217 -1.15 -2.63 13.43
C ALA A 217 -1.23 -1.16 13.00
N GLU A 218 -0.43 -0.72 12.03
CA GLU A 218 -0.45 0.64 11.52
C GLU A 218 -1.76 0.98 10.81
N ILE A 219 -2.33 0.06 10.03
CA ILE A 219 -3.67 0.24 9.44
C ILE A 219 -4.70 0.44 10.55
N ALA A 220 -4.68 -0.40 11.58
CA ALA A 220 -5.63 -0.34 12.67
C ALA A 220 -5.47 0.95 13.52
N ASP A 221 -4.24 1.45 13.68
CA ASP A 221 -3.97 2.71 14.37
C ASP A 221 -4.51 3.93 13.59
N ASN A 222 -4.70 3.82 12.27
CA ASN A 222 -5.20 4.89 11.41
C ASN A 222 -6.68 4.73 11.00
N ALA A 223 -7.24 3.53 11.05
CA ALA A 223 -8.62 3.26 10.66
C ALA A 223 -9.58 3.52 11.83
N ALA A 224 -10.59 4.36 11.64
CA ALA A 224 -11.61 4.58 12.67
C ALA A 224 -12.35 3.28 13.03
N PHE A 225 -12.89 3.19 14.24
CA PHE A 225 -13.83 2.13 14.63
C PHE A 225 -14.95 2.00 13.59
N GLY A 226 -15.27 0.77 13.19
CA GLY A 226 -16.23 0.47 12.14
C GLY A 226 -15.64 0.43 10.73
N SER A 227 -14.44 1.00 10.49
CA SER A 227 -13.79 0.96 9.17
C SER A 227 -13.64 -0.46 8.64
N ILE A 228 -13.67 -0.61 7.31
CA ILE A 228 -13.58 -1.92 6.66
C ILE A 228 -12.17 -2.11 6.11
N VAL A 229 -11.60 -3.29 6.31
CA VAL A 229 -10.31 -3.69 5.75
C VAL A 229 -10.51 -5.01 5.00
N LEU A 230 -10.13 -5.03 3.73
CA LEU A 230 -10.33 -6.17 2.86
C LEU A 230 -9.14 -6.32 1.92
N GLY A 231 -8.94 -7.54 1.44
CA GLY A 231 -7.89 -7.75 0.47
C GLY A 231 -7.32 -9.14 0.49
N GLU A 232 -6.03 -9.19 0.20
CA GLU A 232 -5.29 -10.40 0.04
C GLU A 232 -4.12 -10.47 1.03
N LEU A 233 -3.74 -11.69 1.41
CA LEU A 233 -2.56 -11.99 2.21
C LEU A 233 -1.67 -12.97 1.44
N PRO A 234 -0.34 -12.92 1.67
CA PRO A 234 0.61 -13.85 1.03
C PRO A 234 0.40 -15.30 1.49
N GLY A 235 1.29 -16.22 1.12
CA GLY A 235 1.19 -17.61 1.57
C GLY A 235 1.41 -17.74 3.09
N LEU A 236 0.34 -17.96 3.86
CA LEU A 236 0.44 -18.27 5.30
C LEU A 236 -0.65 -19.29 5.72
N PRO A 237 -0.47 -19.97 6.87
CA PRO A 237 -1.53 -20.78 7.46
C PRO A 237 -2.76 -19.93 7.78
N LYS A 238 -3.96 -20.47 7.52
CA LYS A 238 -5.23 -19.77 7.76
C LYS A 238 -5.36 -19.25 9.19
N GLN A 239 -5.00 -20.08 10.18
CA GLN A 239 -5.05 -19.69 11.60
C GLN A 239 -4.16 -18.46 11.88
N MET A 240 -2.95 -18.43 11.32
CA MET A 240 -2.04 -17.30 11.50
C MET A 240 -2.60 -16.00 10.88
N ALA A 241 -3.40 -16.11 9.82
CA ALA A 241 -4.09 -14.96 9.24
C ALA A 241 -5.23 -14.46 10.12
N GLU A 242 -6.01 -15.38 10.70
CA GLU A 242 -7.07 -15.06 11.65
C GLU A 242 -6.48 -14.39 12.91
N ASP A 243 -5.36 -14.91 13.42
CA ASP A 243 -4.64 -14.33 14.56
C ASP A 243 -4.10 -12.93 14.24
N LEU A 244 -3.50 -12.74 13.05
CA LEU A 244 -3.03 -11.43 12.56
C LEU A 244 -4.14 -10.38 12.57
N LEU A 245 -5.31 -10.73 12.03
CA LEU A 245 -6.47 -9.82 11.99
C LEU A 245 -7.00 -9.54 13.41
N ALA A 246 -7.11 -10.58 14.24
CA ALA A 246 -7.61 -10.45 15.61
C ALA A 246 -6.70 -9.56 16.47
N GLU A 247 -5.38 -9.70 16.36
CA GLU A 247 -4.39 -8.86 17.07
C GLU A 247 -4.49 -7.39 16.65
N ALA A 248 -4.80 -7.12 15.38
CA ALA A 248 -5.07 -5.77 14.90
C ALA A 248 -6.46 -5.24 15.30
N GLY A 249 -7.26 -6.04 16.01
CA GLY A 249 -8.63 -5.71 16.41
C GLY A 249 -9.59 -5.69 15.23
N MET A 250 -9.37 -6.54 14.23
CA MET A 250 -10.22 -6.67 13.06
C MET A 250 -11.04 -7.95 13.17
N LEU A 251 -12.37 -7.82 13.16
CA LEU A 251 -13.30 -8.94 13.18
C LEU A 251 -13.78 -9.24 11.76
N GLY A 252 -13.54 -10.45 11.26
CA GLY A 252 -13.79 -10.74 9.86
C GLY A 252 -13.76 -12.21 9.49
N ARG A 253 -13.74 -12.45 8.18
CA ARG A 253 -13.64 -13.77 7.57
C ARG A 253 -12.37 -13.87 6.74
N VAL A 254 -11.69 -15.00 6.86
CA VAL A 254 -10.55 -15.39 6.02
C VAL A 254 -10.98 -16.53 5.12
N LEU A 255 -10.75 -16.37 3.82
CA LEU A 255 -11.08 -17.32 2.77
C LEU A 255 -9.79 -17.87 2.18
N ALA A 256 -9.65 -19.19 2.17
CA ALA A 256 -8.55 -19.82 1.46
C ALA A 256 -8.81 -19.75 -0.04
N PHE A 257 -7.78 -19.42 -0.81
CA PHE A 257 -7.86 -19.44 -2.25
C PHE A 257 -8.25 -20.80 -2.81
N GLY A 258 -9.05 -20.80 -3.88
CA GLY A 258 -9.45 -22.01 -4.59
C GLY A 258 -10.63 -22.76 -3.96
N GLN A 259 -11.21 -22.25 -2.87
CA GLN A 259 -12.51 -22.70 -2.37
C GLN A 259 -13.64 -22.18 -3.27
N GLU A 260 -14.81 -22.82 -3.25
CA GLU A 260 -15.98 -22.46 -4.09
C GLU A 260 -16.25 -20.94 -4.04
N GLU A 261 -16.25 -20.35 -2.84
CA GLU A 261 -16.56 -18.94 -2.59
C GLU A 261 -15.46 -17.96 -3.06
N SER A 262 -14.28 -18.46 -3.42
CA SER A 262 -13.11 -17.68 -3.89
C SER A 262 -12.68 -18.04 -5.31
N SER A 263 -13.37 -18.99 -5.95
CA SER A 263 -12.99 -19.55 -7.24
C SER A 263 -13.51 -18.75 -8.43
N PHE A 264 -14.63 -18.02 -8.25
CA PHE A 264 -15.37 -17.33 -9.31
C PHE A 264 -15.59 -18.21 -10.56
N GLY A 265 -15.74 -19.52 -10.36
CA GLY A 265 -15.94 -20.49 -11.45
C GLY A 265 -14.71 -20.76 -12.33
N LEU A 266 -13.52 -20.29 -11.95
CA LEU A 266 -12.28 -20.46 -12.74
C LEU A 266 -11.54 -21.79 -12.51
N TRP A 267 -11.95 -22.65 -11.56
CA TRP A 267 -11.18 -23.85 -11.20
C TRP A 267 -11.78 -25.18 -11.71
N PRO A 268 -10.96 -26.09 -12.29
CA PRO A 268 -11.30 -27.50 -12.43
C PRO A 268 -11.37 -28.17 -11.05
N GLU A 269 -12.03 -29.31 -10.92
CA GLU A 269 -12.39 -29.99 -9.65
C GLU A 269 -11.25 -30.42 -8.70
N GLN A 270 -10.03 -29.92 -8.84
CA GLN A 270 -8.92 -30.23 -7.94
C GLN A 270 -8.38 -28.96 -7.25
N PRO A 271 -8.51 -28.83 -5.92
CA PRO A 271 -7.89 -27.75 -5.19
C PRO A 271 -6.36 -27.87 -5.33
N LEU A 272 -5.75 -26.93 -6.03
CA LEU A 272 -4.30 -26.82 -6.10
C LEU A 272 -3.80 -26.35 -4.73
N ALA A 273 -3.51 -27.33 -3.86
CA ALA A 273 -2.61 -27.10 -2.74
C ALA A 273 -1.33 -26.50 -3.34
N ILE A 274 -0.98 -25.28 -2.94
CA ILE A 274 0.33 -24.70 -3.26
C ILE A 274 1.34 -25.63 -2.58
N SER A 275 1.90 -26.56 -3.34
CA SER A 275 2.90 -27.49 -2.84
C SER A 275 4.28 -26.93 -3.13
N ASN A 276 5.12 -27.05 -2.08
CA ASN A 276 6.59 -27.11 -2.05
C ASN A 276 7.31 -25.78 -1.73
N ASP A 277 8.17 -25.65 -0.70
CA ASP A 277 8.69 -26.61 0.29
C ASP A 277 9.55 -25.91 1.40
N VAL A 278 9.82 -26.66 2.48
CA VAL A 278 10.86 -26.50 3.54
C VAL A 278 10.70 -25.50 4.70
N SER A 279 9.78 -25.81 5.63
CA SER A 279 10.11 -25.83 7.06
C SER A 279 9.17 -26.81 7.76
N GLY A 280 9.73 -27.83 8.41
CA GLY A 280 8.98 -28.94 8.96
C GLY A 280 7.93 -28.50 9.98
N GLU A 281 6.66 -28.58 9.57
CA GLU A 281 5.44 -28.88 10.32
C GLU A 281 4.29 -28.80 9.29
N GLY A 282 3.45 -29.82 9.22
CA GLY A 282 2.53 -30.09 8.09
C GLY A 282 1.35 -29.13 7.89
N GLN A 283 1.55 -27.81 7.95
CA GLN A 283 0.52 -26.82 7.64
C GLN A 283 0.61 -26.36 6.19
N GLN A 284 -0.46 -26.61 5.43
CA GLN A 284 -0.61 -26.12 4.06
C GLN A 284 -0.65 -24.58 4.06
N GLN A 285 0.29 -23.95 3.38
CA GLN A 285 0.30 -22.50 3.17
C GLN A 285 -0.66 -22.17 2.02
N HIS A 286 -1.63 -21.31 2.29
CA HIS A 286 -2.57 -20.84 1.29
C HIS A 286 -2.33 -19.35 1.06
N ARG A 287 -2.49 -18.90 -0.18
CA ARG A 287 -2.82 -17.49 -0.40
C ARG A 287 -4.24 -17.26 0.09
N LEU A 288 -4.48 -16.15 0.79
CA LEU A 288 -5.74 -15.93 1.51
C LEU A 288 -6.38 -14.62 1.10
N LEU A 289 -7.70 -14.62 1.00
CA LEU A 289 -8.50 -13.41 0.87
C LEU A 289 -9.17 -13.14 2.21
N PHE A 290 -9.46 -11.89 2.53
CA PHE A 290 -10.15 -11.55 3.76
C PHE A 290 -11.02 -10.31 3.62
N THR A 291 -12.02 -10.23 4.50
CA THR A 291 -12.83 -9.03 4.77
C THR A 291 -13.00 -8.93 6.27
N ALA A 292 -12.73 -7.78 6.84
CA ALA A 292 -12.85 -7.54 8.26
C ALA A 292 -13.35 -6.12 8.56
N GLN A 293 -14.03 -5.96 9.69
CA GLN A 293 -14.41 -4.67 10.25
C GLN A 293 -13.52 -4.37 11.45
N HIS A 294 -12.99 -3.16 11.50
CA HIS A 294 -12.14 -2.69 12.59
C HIS A 294 -12.98 -2.41 13.85
N GLN A 295 -12.55 -2.97 14.98
CA GLN A 295 -13.27 -2.94 16.26
C GLN A 295 -12.57 -2.09 17.33
N ARG A 296 -11.44 -1.44 17.02
CA ARG A 296 -10.73 -0.53 17.93
C ARG A 296 -10.91 0.93 17.48
N LEU A 297 -10.70 1.85 18.42
CA LEU A 297 -10.56 3.26 18.09
C LEU A 297 -9.19 3.48 17.43
N SER A 298 -9.14 4.34 16.41
CA SER A 298 -7.88 4.82 15.86
C SER A 298 -7.12 5.67 16.88
N LEU A 299 -5.82 5.89 16.66
CA LEU A 299 -5.02 6.82 17.46
C LEU A 299 -5.64 8.22 17.50
N GLN A 300 -6.21 8.68 16.38
CA GLN A 300 -6.84 9.99 16.31
C GLN A 300 -8.16 10.03 17.09
N GLN A 301 -8.97 8.97 17.06
CA GLN A 301 -10.18 8.88 17.90
C GLN A 301 -9.84 8.82 19.40
N MET A 302 -8.81 8.06 19.77
CA MET A 302 -8.34 7.99 21.15
C MET A 302 -7.80 9.35 21.62
N GLY A 303 -7.03 10.05 20.78
CA GLY A 303 -6.56 11.41 21.08
C GLY A 303 -7.71 12.37 21.35
N MET A 304 -8.74 12.39 20.49
CA MET A 304 -9.95 13.21 20.70
C MET A 304 -10.67 12.86 22.01
N TYR A 305 -10.73 11.59 22.39
CA TYR A 305 -11.32 11.18 23.66
C TYR A 305 -10.48 11.70 24.85
N SER A 306 -9.16 11.53 24.81
CA SER A 306 -8.24 12.02 25.83
C SER A 306 -8.30 13.54 25.98
N ASP A 307 -8.32 14.28 24.87
CA ASP A 307 -8.43 15.75 24.89
C ASP A 307 -9.73 16.22 25.56
N HIS A 308 -10.86 15.56 25.27
CA HIS A 308 -12.13 15.87 25.92
C HIS A 308 -12.15 15.54 27.41
N VAL A 309 -11.52 14.43 27.82
CA VAL A 309 -11.42 14.06 29.24
C VAL A 309 -10.57 15.09 29.98
N GLN A 310 -9.40 15.44 29.45
CA GLN A 310 -8.53 16.44 30.05
C GLN A 310 -9.22 17.81 30.16
N ALA A 311 -9.89 18.26 29.09
CA ALA A 311 -10.62 19.53 29.11
C ALA A 311 -11.73 19.55 30.17
N ALA A 312 -12.41 18.42 30.38
CA ALA A 312 -13.44 18.30 31.42
C ALA A 312 -12.85 18.39 32.84
N GLU A 313 -11.72 17.71 33.09
CA GLU A 313 -11.01 17.77 34.38
C GLU A 313 -10.51 19.19 34.70
N GLU A 314 -9.96 19.91 33.73
CA GLU A 314 -9.50 21.31 33.90
C GLU A 314 -10.66 22.25 34.30
N THR A 315 -11.85 22.10 33.69
CA THR A 315 -13.03 22.88 34.10
C THR A 315 -13.54 22.56 35.50
N ASP A 316 -13.43 21.32 35.95
CA ASP A 316 -13.83 20.93 37.30
C ASP A 316 -12.87 21.54 38.35
N GLU A 317 -11.56 21.56 38.09
CA GLU A 317 -10.59 22.22 38.98
C GLU A 317 -10.82 23.74 39.10
N ASP A 318 -11.13 24.43 37.98
CA ASP A 318 -11.48 25.85 37.97
C ASP A 318 -12.80 26.15 38.71
N PHE A 319 -13.75 25.21 38.70
CA PHE A 319 -15.00 25.33 39.45
C PHE A 319 -14.76 25.27 40.96
N PHE A 320 -13.89 24.38 41.45
CA PHE A 320 -13.59 24.28 42.88
C PHE A 320 -12.60 25.35 43.39
N GLY A 321 -11.71 25.87 42.52
CA GLY A 321 -10.81 26.97 42.87
C GLY A 321 -11.51 28.29 43.20
N ASN A 322 -12.70 28.54 42.64
CA ASN A 322 -13.48 29.76 42.87
C ASN A 322 -14.32 29.76 44.17
N PHE A 323 -14.32 28.67 44.95
CA PHE A 323 -14.99 28.59 46.25
C PHE A 323 -14.02 28.60 47.45
N SER A 324 -12.74 28.91 47.22
CA SER A 324 -11.68 28.94 48.23
C SER A 324 -11.38 30.36 48.76
#